data_AF-A0A3D5YMR1-F1
#
_entry.id   AF-A0A3D5YMR1-F1
#
_cell.length_a   1.000
_cell.length_b   1.000
_cell.length_c   1.000
_cell.angle_alpha   90.00
_cell.angle_beta   90.00
_cell.angle_gamma   90.00
#
_symmetry.space_group_name_H-M   'P 1'
#
loop_
_entity.id
_entity.type
_entity.pdbx_description
1 polymer ?
#
loop_
_entity_poly.entity_id
_entity_poly.type
_entity_poly.pdbx_seq_one_letter_code
_entity_poly.pdbx_strand_id
1 'polypeptide(L)'
;MNTYNKGVVSPFQPKINRFASSDSPVSQEVKRFCGNSYTLEVSFQEDIDTLKQFRHIPNLIAILCIIKKDGQVISLGRSWAVFSRLNKYLERTISTTINGSFLSATNNATKVLESFRTNDDESMPIEPELATDKQKNYLNTLIQEKVPANERDEWLKELVNISRSEASDKIACLLNNY
;
A
#
# COMPACT_ATOMS: atom_id res chain seq x y z
N MET A 1 -30.70 9.28 -47.69
CA MET A 1 -29.28 9.20 -48.13
C MET A 1 -28.42 9.17 -46.87
N ASN A 2 -27.83 8.01 -46.53
CA ASN A 2 -26.97 7.85 -45.36
C ASN A 2 -25.50 7.90 -45.81
N THR A 3 -24.81 8.99 -45.50
CA THR A 3 -23.38 9.22 -45.74
C THR A 3 -22.56 8.82 -44.51
N TYR A 4 -22.56 7.52 -44.17
CA TYR A 4 -21.59 7.00 -43.21
C TYR A 4 -20.39 6.43 -43.96
N ASN A 5 -19.23 7.06 -43.76
CA ASN A 5 -17.95 6.52 -44.21
C ASN A 5 -17.70 5.20 -43.47
N LYS A 6 -17.73 4.07 -44.18
CA LYS A 6 -17.33 2.77 -43.64
C LYS A 6 -15.83 2.86 -43.35
N GLY A 7 -15.47 2.96 -42.07
CA GLY A 7 -14.08 3.04 -41.64
C GLY A 7 -13.26 1.89 -42.25
N VAL A 8 -12.21 2.25 -42.98
CA VAL A 8 -11.24 1.27 -43.51
C VAL A 8 -10.44 0.76 -42.32
N VAL A 9 -10.66 -0.51 -41.98
CA VAL A 9 -9.96 -1.22 -40.91
C VAL A 9 -8.54 -1.49 -41.40
N SER A 10 -7.53 -1.18 -40.58
CA SER A 10 -6.13 -1.39 -40.96
C SER A 10 -5.87 -2.89 -41.19
N PRO A 11 -5.13 -3.29 -42.25
CA PRO A 11 -4.78 -4.69 -42.51
C PRO A 11 -3.89 -5.29 -41.41
N PHE A 12 -3.36 -4.46 -40.50
CA PHE A 12 -2.58 -4.87 -39.33
C PHE A 12 -3.38 -4.87 -38.02
N GLN A 13 -4.71 -4.70 -38.05
CA GLN A 13 -5.50 -4.92 -36.84
C GLN A 13 -5.63 -6.43 -36.63
N PRO A 14 -4.93 -7.03 -35.64
CA PRO A 14 -5.25 -8.40 -35.25
C PRO A 14 -6.73 -8.44 -34.90
N LYS A 15 -7.45 -9.44 -35.39
CA LYS A 15 -8.82 -9.72 -34.96
C LYS A 15 -8.75 -10.05 -33.48
N ILE A 16 -8.90 -9.05 -32.62
CA ILE A 16 -8.98 -9.23 -31.18
C ILE A 16 -10.24 -10.06 -30.96
N ASN A 17 -10.07 -11.32 -30.55
CA ASN A 17 -11.15 -12.12 -30.01
C ASN A 17 -11.68 -11.36 -28.79
N ARG A 18 -12.82 -10.68 -28.94
CA ARG A 18 -13.38 -9.74 -27.96
C ARG A 18 -13.94 -10.41 -26.70
N PHE A 19 -13.88 -11.73 -26.62
CA PHE A 19 -14.33 -12.49 -25.46
C PHE A 19 -13.16 -13.31 -24.95
N ALA A 20 -12.58 -12.84 -23.84
CA ALA A 20 -11.72 -13.67 -23.02
C ALA A 20 -12.52 -14.94 -22.68
N SER A 21 -11.96 -16.11 -22.97
CA SER A 21 -12.50 -17.37 -22.46
C SER A 21 -12.67 -17.25 -20.95
N SER A 22 -13.71 -17.86 -20.38
CA SER A 22 -13.98 -17.80 -18.93
C SER A 22 -12.79 -18.30 -18.09
N ASP A 23 -11.95 -19.15 -18.69
CA ASP A 23 -10.73 -19.75 -18.16
C ASP A 23 -9.43 -19.06 -18.58
N SER A 24 -9.50 -17.86 -19.19
CA SER A 24 -8.28 -17.07 -19.38
C SER A 24 -7.64 -16.73 -18.02
N PRO A 25 -6.30 -16.74 -17.92
CA PRO A 25 -5.61 -16.35 -16.68
C PRO A 25 -6.00 -14.92 -16.25
N VAL A 26 -6.30 -14.04 -17.20
CA VAL A 26 -6.82 -12.68 -16.94
C VAL A 26 -8.20 -12.72 -16.26
N SER A 27 -9.12 -13.58 -16.71
CA SER A 27 -10.43 -13.76 -16.09
C SER A 27 -10.31 -14.30 -14.66
N GLN A 28 -9.34 -15.18 -14.40
CA GLN A 28 -9.07 -15.71 -13.06
C GLN A 28 -8.55 -14.62 -12.12
N GLU A 29 -7.58 -13.81 -12.55
CA GLU A 29 -7.08 -12.71 -11.72
C GLU A 29 -8.14 -11.62 -11.49
N VAL A 30 -8.92 -11.25 -12.51
CA VAL A 30 -10.04 -10.31 -12.32
C VAL A 30 -11.04 -10.85 -11.30
N LYS A 31 -11.36 -12.14 -11.32
CA LYS A 31 -12.23 -12.75 -10.30
C LYS A 31 -11.61 -12.70 -8.90
N ARG A 32 -10.30 -12.91 -8.77
CA ARG A 32 -9.58 -12.78 -7.49
C ARG A 32 -9.67 -11.35 -6.95
N PHE A 33 -9.35 -10.35 -7.77
CA PHE A 33 -9.34 -8.94 -7.33
C PHE A 33 -10.74 -8.34 -7.15
N CYS A 34 -11.73 -8.77 -7.93
CA CYS A 34 -13.10 -8.27 -7.85
C CYS A 34 -14.03 -9.12 -6.96
N GLY A 35 -13.55 -10.24 -6.42
CA GLY A 35 -14.35 -11.16 -5.61
C GLY A 35 -14.69 -10.64 -4.22
N ASN A 36 -13.83 -9.80 -3.64
CA ASN A 36 -13.99 -9.24 -2.30
C ASN A 36 -14.53 -7.81 -2.39
N SER A 37 -15.76 -7.60 -1.93
CA SER A 37 -16.30 -6.26 -1.74
C SER A 37 -15.74 -5.63 -0.48
N TYR A 38 -15.50 -4.32 -0.52
CA TYR A 38 -15.17 -3.53 0.64
C TYR A 38 -15.90 -2.20 0.56
N THR A 39 -16.18 -1.60 1.72
CA THR A 39 -16.88 -0.33 1.82
C THR A 39 -15.88 0.79 2.01
N LEU A 40 -16.06 1.86 1.25
CA LEU A 40 -15.36 3.12 1.46
C LEU A 40 -16.36 4.16 1.96
N GLU A 41 -16.01 4.84 3.04
CA GLU A 41 -16.76 5.98 3.54
C GLU A 41 -16.14 7.25 2.95
N VAL A 42 -16.97 8.06 2.29
CA VAL A 42 -16.56 9.32 1.68
C VAL A 42 -17.27 10.46 2.40
N SER A 43 -16.51 11.42 2.88
CA SER A 43 -17.04 12.62 3.53
C SER A 43 -16.44 13.88 2.91
N PHE A 44 -17.24 14.94 2.86
CA PHE A 44 -16.87 16.23 2.31
C PHE A 44 -16.98 17.30 3.39
N GLN A 45 -15.98 18.15 3.47
CA GLN A 45 -15.96 19.29 4.39
C GLN A 45 -15.34 20.51 3.72
N GLU A 46 -15.62 21.69 4.27
CA GLU A 46 -14.96 22.91 3.85
C GLU A 46 -13.45 22.83 4.15
N ASP A 47 -12.62 23.19 3.18
CA ASP A 47 -11.17 23.19 3.34
C ASP A 47 -10.68 24.51 3.96
N ILE A 48 -10.75 24.55 5.29
CA ILE A 48 -10.36 25.72 6.10
C ILE A 48 -8.90 26.11 5.85
N ASP A 49 -8.01 25.15 5.61
CA ASP A 49 -6.58 25.42 5.41
C ASP A 49 -6.36 26.17 4.09
N THR A 50 -6.99 25.69 3.01
CA THR A 50 -6.94 26.35 1.70
C THR A 50 -7.57 27.74 1.78
N LEU A 51 -8.72 27.90 2.46
CA LEU A 51 -9.35 29.21 2.63
C LEU A 51 -8.46 30.20 3.41
N LYS A 52 -7.78 29.73 4.47
CA LYS A 52 -6.83 30.57 5.24
C LYS A 52 -5.65 31.01 4.37
N GLN A 53 -5.08 30.09 3.60
CA GLN A 53 -3.93 30.37 2.71
C GLN A 53 -4.29 31.37 1.61
N PHE A 54 -5.49 31.25 1.03
CA PHE A 54 -5.94 32.07 -0.09
C PHE A 54 -6.99 33.11 0.30
N ARG A 55 -6.94 33.63 1.53
CA ARG A 55 -7.87 34.64 2.08
C ARG A 55 -8.01 35.93 1.26
N HIS A 56 -7.05 36.22 0.40
CA HIS A 56 -7.04 37.41 -0.46
C HIS A 56 -7.91 37.22 -1.72
N ILE A 57 -8.33 36.01 -2.03
CA ILE A 57 -9.18 35.69 -3.18
C ILE A 57 -10.65 35.74 -2.74
N PRO A 58 -11.45 36.71 -3.23
CA PRO A 58 -12.85 36.81 -2.85
C PRO A 58 -13.67 35.66 -3.45
N ASN A 59 -14.69 35.21 -2.71
CA ASN A 59 -15.62 34.14 -3.14
C ASN A 59 -14.93 32.83 -3.55
N LEU A 60 -13.82 32.51 -2.89
CA LEU A 60 -13.16 31.22 -3.03
C LEU A 60 -14.01 30.15 -2.33
N ILE A 61 -14.27 29.06 -3.04
CA ILE A 61 -14.88 27.84 -2.55
C ILE A 61 -13.76 26.81 -2.46
N ALA A 62 -13.53 26.20 -1.31
CA ALA A 62 -12.54 25.15 -1.14
C ALA A 62 -13.15 23.96 -0.40
N ILE A 63 -12.94 22.76 -0.94
CA ILE A 63 -13.57 21.53 -0.46
C ILE A 63 -12.50 20.47 -0.28
N LEU A 64 -12.58 19.79 0.86
CA LEU A 64 -11.76 18.65 1.24
C LEU A 64 -12.64 17.40 1.24
N CYS A 65 -12.23 16.42 0.44
CA CYS A 65 -12.76 15.07 0.43
C CYS A 65 -11.88 14.16 1.28
N ILE A 66 -12.50 13.40 2.17
CA ILE A 66 -11.86 12.41 3.03
C ILE A 66 -12.42 11.05 2.67
N ILE A 67 -11.55 10.11 2.31
CA ILE A 67 -11.92 8.71 2.08
C ILE A 67 -11.39 7.89 3.24
N LYS A 68 -12.28 7.11 3.86
CA LYS A 68 -11.94 6.16 4.92
C LYS A 68 -12.27 4.73 4.50
N LYS A 69 -11.49 3.80 5.03
CA LYS A 69 -11.75 2.35 4.99
C LYS A 69 -11.67 1.85 6.43
N ASP A 70 -12.68 1.13 6.90
CA ASP A 70 -12.72 0.56 8.26
C ASP A 70 -12.42 1.58 9.37
N GLY A 71 -12.94 2.81 9.23
CA GLY A 71 -12.73 3.92 10.17
C GLY A 71 -11.37 4.63 10.04
N GLN A 72 -10.42 4.10 9.27
CA GLN A 72 -9.11 4.71 9.04
C GLN A 72 -9.11 5.60 7.79
N VAL A 73 -8.50 6.77 7.89
CA VAL A 73 -8.33 7.67 6.75
C VAL A 73 -7.28 7.10 5.80
N ILE A 74 -7.70 6.77 4.57
CA ILE A 74 -6.79 6.25 3.55
C ILE A 74 -6.32 7.34 2.59
N SER A 75 -7.12 8.40 2.42
CA SER A 75 -6.80 9.46 1.46
C SER A 75 -7.53 10.75 1.75
N LEU A 76 -6.88 11.85 1.37
CA LEU A 76 -7.40 13.20 1.36
C LEU A 76 -7.26 13.77 -0.05
N GLY A 77 -8.30 14.46 -0.53
CA GLY A 77 -8.30 15.16 -1.81
C GLY A 77 -8.86 16.57 -1.66
N ARG A 78 -8.22 17.53 -2.31
CA ARG A 78 -8.60 18.95 -2.21
C ARG A 78 -8.98 19.47 -3.59
N SER A 79 -9.95 20.36 -3.63
CA SER A 79 -10.30 21.12 -4.83
C SER A 79 -10.87 22.47 -4.43
N TRP A 80 -10.67 23.46 -5.27
CA TRP A 80 -11.17 24.81 -5.05
C TRP A 80 -11.57 25.47 -6.37
N ALA A 81 -12.48 26.43 -6.27
CA ALA A 81 -12.94 27.23 -7.39
C ALA A 81 -13.28 28.64 -6.92
N VAL A 82 -13.17 29.62 -7.82
CA VAL A 82 -13.55 31.00 -7.53
C VAL A 82 -14.91 31.27 -8.15
N PHE A 83 -15.89 31.61 -7.32
CA PHE A 83 -17.18 32.07 -7.81
C PHE A 83 -17.05 33.52 -8.32
N SER A 84 -17.33 33.70 -9.61
CA SER A 84 -17.13 34.97 -10.30
C SER A 84 -18.25 35.23 -11.29
N ARG A 85 -18.30 36.45 -11.87
CA ARG A 85 -19.26 36.78 -12.93
C ARG A 85 -19.16 35.89 -14.17
N LEU A 86 -18.01 35.22 -14.37
CA LEU A 86 -17.80 34.24 -15.43
C LEU A 86 -18.44 32.89 -15.08
N ASN A 87 -18.48 32.53 -13.80
CA ASN A 87 -19.11 31.32 -13.26
C ASN A 87 -20.37 31.67 -12.47
N LYS A 88 -21.45 32.05 -13.17
CA LYS A 88 -22.69 32.52 -12.53
C LYS A 88 -23.47 31.43 -11.79
N TYR A 89 -23.17 30.16 -12.04
CA TYR A 89 -23.89 29.02 -11.47
C TYR A 89 -23.19 28.53 -10.20
N LEU A 90 -23.63 29.06 -9.04
CA LEU A 90 -23.03 28.72 -7.74
C LEU A 90 -23.08 27.22 -7.45
N GLU A 91 -24.27 26.63 -7.52
CA GLU A 91 -24.47 25.19 -7.24
C GLU A 91 -23.62 24.31 -8.15
N ARG A 92 -23.54 24.65 -9.44
CA ARG A 92 -22.69 23.91 -10.40
C ARG A 92 -21.21 24.06 -10.05
N THR A 93 -20.78 25.23 -9.60
CA THR A 93 -19.39 25.48 -9.18
C THR A 93 -19.04 24.66 -7.95
N ILE A 94 -19.92 24.65 -6.94
CA ILE A 94 -19.77 23.82 -5.74
C ILE A 94 -19.73 22.34 -6.13
N SER A 95 -20.70 21.86 -6.92
CA SER A 95 -20.76 20.46 -7.37
C SER A 95 -19.51 20.03 -8.15
N THR A 96 -19.00 20.90 -9.03
CA THR A 96 -17.74 20.64 -9.75
C THR A 96 -16.55 20.56 -8.79
N THR A 97 -16.53 21.41 -7.76
CA THR A 97 -15.47 21.41 -6.74
C THR A 97 -15.52 20.15 -5.89
N ILE A 98 -16.71 19.70 -5.48
CA ILE A 98 -16.93 18.42 -4.77
C ILE A 98 -16.37 17.27 -5.62
N ASN A 99 -16.78 17.17 -6.88
CA ASN A 99 -16.33 16.11 -7.79
C ASN A 99 -14.81 16.16 -8.01
N GLY A 100 -14.24 17.36 -8.14
CA GLY A 100 -12.79 17.54 -8.25
C GLY A 100 -12.04 17.06 -6.99
N SER A 101 -12.57 17.36 -5.81
CA SER A 101 -11.97 16.92 -4.54
C SER A 101 -12.03 15.39 -4.39
N PHE A 102 -13.14 14.77 -4.82
CA PHE A 102 -13.30 13.32 -4.84
C PHE A 102 -12.36 12.65 -5.84
N LEU A 103 -12.20 13.20 -7.04
CA LEU A 103 -11.26 12.68 -8.04
C LEU A 103 -9.81 12.75 -7.52
N SER A 104 -9.44 13.86 -6.89
CA SER A 104 -8.14 13.99 -6.24
C SER A 104 -7.94 12.95 -5.15
N ALA A 105 -8.95 12.74 -4.29
CA ALA A 105 -8.87 11.78 -3.19
C ALA A 105 -8.78 10.34 -3.69
N THR A 106 -9.57 9.96 -4.70
CA THR A 106 -9.56 8.61 -5.28
C THR A 106 -8.23 8.31 -5.97
N ASN A 107 -7.66 9.27 -6.70
CA ASN A 107 -6.34 9.10 -7.33
C ASN A 107 -5.20 8.88 -6.31
N ASN A 108 -5.31 9.46 -5.13
CA ASN A 108 -4.37 9.20 -4.03
C ASN A 108 -4.67 7.86 -3.33
N ALA A 109 -5.96 7.53 -3.17
CA ALA A 109 -6.42 6.30 -2.51
C ALA A 109 -6.02 5.04 -3.26
N THR A 110 -5.97 5.05 -4.60
CA THR A 110 -5.60 3.88 -5.41
C THR A 110 -4.26 3.27 -4.99
N LYS A 111 -3.27 4.10 -4.65
CA LYS A 111 -1.95 3.64 -4.20
C LYS A 111 -2.02 2.89 -2.88
N VAL A 112 -2.82 3.40 -1.94
CA VAL A 112 -2.97 2.82 -0.60
C VAL A 112 -3.85 1.57 -0.66
N LEU A 113 -4.88 1.58 -1.50
CA LEU A 113 -5.77 0.45 -1.75
C LEU A 113 -5.03 -0.75 -2.36
N GLU A 114 -4.00 -0.51 -3.17
CA GLU A 114 -3.14 -1.57 -3.69
C GLU A 114 -2.37 -2.28 -2.58
N SER A 115 -1.79 -1.52 -1.63
CA SER A 115 -1.06 -2.10 -0.49
C SER A 115 -1.94 -3.01 0.36
N PHE A 116 -3.23 -2.69 0.53
CA PHE A 116 -4.15 -3.56 1.25
C PHE A 116 -4.45 -4.88 0.53
N ARG A 117 -4.20 -4.97 -0.79
CA ARG A 117 -4.45 -6.19 -1.57
C ARG A 117 -3.24 -7.10 -1.62
N THR A 118 -2.02 -6.57 -1.57
CA THR A 118 -0.78 -7.35 -1.57
C THR A 118 -0.47 -7.97 -0.21
N ASN A 119 -0.97 -7.37 0.88
CA ASN A 119 -0.65 -7.82 2.24
C ASN A 119 -1.32 -9.16 2.65
N ASP A 120 -2.32 -9.64 1.91
CA ASP A 120 -2.99 -10.92 2.22
C ASP A 120 -2.21 -12.14 1.70
N ASP A 121 -1.25 -11.97 0.79
CA ASP A 121 -0.53 -13.08 0.14
C ASP A 121 1.00 -13.05 0.31
N GLU A 122 1.58 -12.03 0.94
CA GLU A 122 3.01 -11.97 1.21
C GLU A 122 3.30 -11.81 2.72
N SER A 123 3.12 -12.90 3.46
CA SER A 123 4.13 -13.21 4.47
C SER A 123 5.42 -13.49 3.70
N MET A 124 6.21 -12.45 3.44
CA MET A 124 7.59 -12.65 3.01
C MET A 124 8.20 -13.71 3.95
N PRO A 125 8.79 -14.80 3.43
CA PRO A 125 9.52 -15.71 4.28
C PRO A 125 10.61 -14.87 4.93
N ILE A 126 10.46 -14.59 6.22
CA ILE A 126 11.52 -14.03 7.03
C ILE A 126 12.57 -15.13 7.00
N GLU A 127 13.53 -15.06 6.07
CA GLU A 127 14.73 -15.85 6.17
C GLU A 127 15.31 -15.54 7.55
N PRO A 128 15.48 -16.55 8.42
CA PRO A 128 15.94 -16.30 9.78
C PRO A 128 17.27 -15.56 9.70
N GLU A 129 17.36 -14.37 10.33
CA GLU A 129 18.62 -13.65 10.46
C GLU A 129 19.59 -14.56 11.22
N LEU A 130 20.48 -15.23 10.49
CA LEU A 130 21.51 -16.08 11.06
C LEU A 130 22.46 -15.23 11.89
N ALA A 131 22.97 -15.82 12.97
CA ALA A 131 23.94 -15.15 13.83
C ALA A 131 25.19 -14.74 13.03
N THR A 132 25.67 -13.53 13.30
CA THR A 132 26.89 -13.00 12.68
C THR A 132 28.12 -13.81 13.10
N ASP A 133 29.16 -13.86 12.26
CA ASP A 133 30.42 -14.55 12.58
C ASP A 133 31.04 -14.06 13.89
N LYS A 134 30.86 -12.78 14.24
CA LYS A 134 31.28 -12.21 15.52
C LYS A 134 30.57 -12.85 16.70
N GLN A 135 29.25 -13.04 16.61
CA GLN A 135 28.47 -13.71 17.66
C GLN A 135 28.82 -15.19 17.77
N LYS A 136 29.01 -15.88 16.63
CA LYS A 136 29.42 -17.30 16.62
C LYS A 136 30.80 -17.50 17.24
N ASN A 137 31.77 -16.65 16.89
CA ASN A 137 33.11 -16.69 17.47
C ASN A 137 33.09 -16.39 18.98
N TYR A 138 32.32 -15.39 19.40
CA TYR A 138 32.20 -15.05 20.81
C TYR A 138 31.54 -16.16 21.64
N LEU A 139 30.46 -16.76 21.12
CA LEU A 139 29.80 -17.90 21.76
C LEU A 139 30.75 -19.12 21.85
N ASN A 140 31.56 -19.37 20.81
CA ASN A 140 32.56 -20.45 20.82
C ASN A 140 33.58 -20.26 21.95
N THR A 141 34.11 -19.05 22.14
CA THR A 141 34.97 -18.74 23.29
C THR A 141 34.27 -18.96 24.63
N LEU A 142 33.02 -18.52 24.78
CA LEU A 142 32.25 -18.71 26.01
C LEU A 142 31.96 -20.19 26.30
N ILE A 143 31.68 -21.00 25.27
CA ILE A 143 31.47 -22.45 25.41
C ILE A 143 32.76 -23.14 25.85
N GLN A 144 33.91 -22.76 25.30
CA GLN A 144 35.20 -23.33 25.70
C GLN A 144 35.56 -23.00 27.16
N GLU A 145 35.17 -21.83 27.63
CA GLU A 145 35.48 -21.33 28.97
C GLU A 145 34.51 -21.83 30.05
N LYS A 146 33.20 -21.83 29.76
CA LYS A 146 32.15 -22.04 30.77
C LYS A 146 31.38 -23.36 30.66
N VAL A 147 31.45 -24.08 29.53
CA VAL A 147 30.74 -25.36 29.35
C VAL A 147 31.69 -26.54 29.63
N PRO A 148 31.27 -27.58 30.37
CA PRO A 148 32.10 -28.74 30.66
C PRO A 148 32.36 -29.60 29.42
N ALA A 149 33.52 -30.27 29.37
CA ALA A 149 34.08 -30.87 28.16
C ALA A 149 33.21 -31.95 27.49
N ASN A 150 32.33 -32.60 28.26
CA ASN A 150 31.38 -33.61 27.80
C ASN A 150 30.20 -33.04 27.00
N GLU A 151 29.89 -31.75 27.15
CA GLU A 151 28.72 -31.11 26.51
C GLU A 151 29.11 -30.17 25.35
N ARG A 152 30.39 -29.82 25.23
CA ARG A 152 30.88 -28.85 24.23
C ARG A 152 30.54 -29.23 22.79
N ASP A 153 30.63 -30.49 22.44
CA ASP A 153 30.41 -30.97 21.06
C ASP A 153 28.95 -30.80 20.62
N GLU A 154 28.00 -30.85 21.55
CA GLU A 154 26.58 -30.61 21.26
C GLU A 154 26.31 -29.12 21.04
N TRP A 155 26.88 -28.27 21.90
CA TRP A 155 26.79 -26.81 21.76
C TRP A 155 27.44 -26.26 20.48
N LEU A 156 28.53 -26.88 20.02
CA LEU A 156 29.22 -26.51 18.79
C LEU A 156 28.43 -26.92 17.52
N LYS A 157 27.65 -28.00 17.57
CA LYS A 157 26.78 -28.40 16.45
C LYS A 157 25.62 -27.41 16.27
N GLU A 158 25.07 -26.90 17.37
CA GLU A 158 23.97 -25.92 17.34
C GLU A 158 24.40 -24.54 16.83
N LEU A 159 25.70 -24.21 16.90
CA LEU A 159 26.26 -22.93 16.45
C LEU A 159 26.19 -22.71 14.92
N VAL A 160 26.06 -23.79 14.14
CA VAL A 160 26.11 -23.71 12.67
C VAL A 160 24.90 -22.94 12.13
N ASN A 161 23.69 -23.22 12.67
CA ASN A 161 22.42 -22.68 12.18
C ASN A 161 21.66 -21.83 13.22
N ILE A 162 22.36 -21.25 14.19
CA ILE A 162 21.73 -20.43 15.23
C ILE A 162 21.30 -19.06 14.69
N SER A 163 20.12 -18.61 15.08
CA SER A 163 19.64 -17.26 14.77
C SER A 163 20.33 -16.20 15.62
N ARG A 164 20.27 -14.94 15.18
CA ARG A 164 20.85 -13.80 15.89
C ARG A 164 20.24 -13.59 17.29
N SER A 165 18.94 -13.85 17.44
CA SER A 165 18.23 -13.74 18.72
C SER A 165 18.72 -14.82 19.69
N GLU A 166 18.68 -16.09 19.25
CA GLU A 166 19.12 -17.22 20.07
C GLU A 166 20.60 -17.13 20.45
N ALA A 167 21.45 -16.64 19.55
CA ALA A 167 22.86 -16.39 19.86
C ALA A 167 23.00 -15.33 20.97
N SER A 168 22.19 -14.27 20.94
CA SER A 168 22.23 -13.22 21.95
C SER A 168 21.71 -13.72 23.31
N ASP A 169 20.64 -14.53 23.30
CA ASP A 169 20.08 -15.14 24.51
C ASP A 169 21.03 -16.16 25.14
N LYS A 170 21.70 -16.99 24.33
CA LYS A 170 22.71 -17.94 24.81
C LYS A 170 23.95 -17.22 25.36
N ILE A 171 24.40 -16.13 24.74
CA ILE A 171 25.47 -15.28 25.28
C ILE A 171 25.07 -14.75 26.66
N ALA A 172 23.87 -14.18 26.78
CA ALA A 172 23.37 -13.63 28.05
C ALA A 172 23.24 -14.70 29.13
N CYS A 173 22.77 -15.90 28.77
CA CYS A 173 22.66 -17.04 29.68
C CYS A 173 24.04 -17.48 30.20
N LEU A 174 25.02 -17.64 29.31
CA LEU A 174 26.39 -18.04 29.68
C LEU A 174 27.11 -16.96 30.48
N LEU A 175 26.77 -15.69 30.29
CA LEU A 175 27.33 -14.58 31.08
C LEU A 175 26.70 -14.46 32.48
N ASN A 176 25.42 -14.81 32.65
CA ASN A 176 24.68 -14.61 33.90
C ASN A 176 24.56 -15.85 34.79
N ASN A 177 24.65 -17.08 34.24
CA ASN A 177 24.46 -18.33 35.00
C ASN A 177 25.78 -19.02 35.42
N TYR A 178 26.91 -18.33 35.33
CA TYR A 178 28.24 -18.73 35.83
C TYR A 178 29.07 -17.48 36.13
#